data_AF-A0A957DM27-F1
#
_entry.id   AF-A0A957DM27-F1
#
_cell.length_a   1.000
_cell.length_b   1.000
_cell.length_c   1.000
_cell.angle_alpha   90.00
_cell.angle_beta   90.00
_cell.angle_gamma   90.00
#
_symmetry.space_group_name_H-M   'P 1'
#
loop_
_entity.id
_entity.type
_entity.pdbx_description
1 polymer ?
#
loop_
_entity_poly.entity_id
_entity_poly.type
_entity_poly.pdbx_seq_one_letter_code
_entity_poly.pdbx_strand_id
1 'polypeptide(L)'
;MMMKYFFAKGGQLFAVCFVLALAVSCQKGEEVLERATAVSPTDPPLAYLEENEQLSGGQATVFDTTPNAFSQPIPGLEREQELLFFVGNSFFNQNWVMAPASTTARDGLGPFFNARSCASCHFKDGRGRAPEFAGEMPTGFLLRLSVPGSDFHGDALPEPTYGGQLQDQAITDFRAE
;
A
#
# COMPACT_ATOMS: atom_id res chain seq x y z
N MET A 1 40.21 6.78 31.82
CA MET A 1 40.74 6.68 33.20
C MET A 1 39.94 5.57 33.89
N MET A 2 40.37 4.31 33.72
CA MET A 2 41.01 3.49 34.77
C MET A 2 40.17 3.44 36.05
N MET A 3 39.40 2.35 36.27
CA MET A 3 39.84 1.10 36.92
C MET A 3 39.62 1.17 38.44
N LYS A 4 38.90 0.20 39.03
CA LYS A 4 39.49 -0.75 40.00
C LYS A 4 38.48 -1.76 40.57
N TYR A 5 38.87 -3.02 40.35
CA TYR A 5 38.45 -4.26 40.99
C TYR A 5 38.56 -4.21 42.52
N PHE A 6 37.66 -4.92 43.20
CA PHE A 6 37.88 -5.43 44.55
C PHE A 6 38.05 -6.95 44.50
N PHE A 7 39.19 -7.42 45.01
CA PHE A 7 39.52 -8.80 45.28
C PHE A 7 39.43 -9.03 46.80
N ALA A 8 38.70 -10.05 47.23
CA ALA A 8 38.85 -10.70 48.54
C ALA A 8 38.37 -12.15 48.40
N LYS A 9 39.29 -13.10 48.16
CA LYS A 9 39.86 -14.05 49.15
C LYS A 9 38.83 -14.96 49.84
N GLY A 10 38.77 -16.20 49.32
CA GLY A 10 38.98 -17.42 50.11
C GLY A 10 37.78 -17.98 50.89
N GLY A 11 37.27 -19.13 50.43
CA GLY A 11 36.40 -19.99 51.24
C GLY A 11 35.60 -20.96 50.38
N GLN A 12 36.14 -22.16 50.17
CA GLN A 12 35.43 -23.27 49.54
C GLN A 12 34.28 -23.74 50.45
N LEU A 13 33.06 -23.76 49.94
CA LEU A 13 32.02 -24.69 50.36
C LEU A 13 31.42 -25.31 49.10
N PHE A 14 31.63 -26.62 48.95
CA PHE A 14 30.94 -27.45 48.00
C PHE A 14 29.45 -27.46 48.35
N ALA A 15 28.63 -26.84 47.51
CA ALA A 15 27.19 -27.10 47.46
C ALA A 15 26.86 -27.56 46.04
N VAL A 16 26.75 -28.88 45.90
CA VAL A 16 26.12 -29.54 44.77
C VAL A 16 24.66 -29.08 44.77
N CYS A 17 24.26 -28.25 43.80
CA CYS A 17 22.87 -27.94 43.56
C CYS A 17 22.57 -28.11 42.08
N PHE A 18 21.70 -29.09 41.85
CA PHE A 18 21.07 -29.53 40.61
C PHE A 18 20.98 -28.50 39.48
N VAL A 19 21.48 -28.91 38.32
CA VAL A 19 21.11 -28.36 37.02
C VAL A 19 19.62 -28.64 36.80
N LEU A 20 18.77 -27.61 36.91
CA LEU A 20 17.44 -27.63 36.30
C LEU A 20 17.53 -26.88 34.96
N ALA A 21 17.92 -27.61 33.92
CA ALA A 21 17.69 -27.16 32.55
C ALA A 21 16.18 -27.19 32.32
N LEU A 22 15.52 -26.02 32.36
CA LEU A 22 14.18 -25.86 31.83
C LEU A 22 14.24 -26.06 30.32
N ALA A 23 14.05 -27.30 29.88
CA ALA A 23 13.69 -27.60 28.52
C ALA A 23 12.31 -26.96 28.27
N VAL A 24 12.30 -25.82 27.60
CA VAL A 24 11.09 -25.28 26.98
C VAL A 24 10.72 -26.27 25.89
N SER A 25 9.86 -27.22 26.24
CA SER A 25 9.27 -28.16 25.32
C SER A 25 8.35 -27.38 24.39
N CYS A 26 8.73 -27.29 23.12
CA CYS A 26 7.88 -26.81 22.06
C CYS A 26 6.77 -27.85 21.87
N GLN A 27 5.64 -27.66 22.56
CA GLN A 27 4.42 -28.39 22.26
C GLN A 27 3.96 -27.95 20.87
N LYS A 28 4.17 -28.83 19.90
CA LYS A 28 3.49 -28.81 18.60
C LYS A 28 1.99 -28.70 18.89
N GLY A 29 1.40 -27.54 18.63
CA GLY A 29 -0.03 -27.32 18.81
C GLY A 29 -0.81 -28.14 17.78
N GLU A 30 -1.20 -29.36 18.16
CA GLU A 30 -2.28 -30.12 17.51
C GLU A 30 -3.64 -29.62 18.03
N GLU A 31 -3.90 -28.31 17.92
CA GLU A 31 -5.14 -27.71 18.40
C GLU A 31 -5.73 -26.69 17.39
N VAL A 32 -5.64 -26.98 16.09
CA VAL A 32 -6.17 -26.09 15.03
C VAL A 32 -7.02 -26.84 13.97
N LEU A 33 -7.64 -27.97 14.31
CA LEU A 33 -8.48 -28.70 13.35
C LEU A 33 -9.84 -29.16 13.91
N GLU A 34 -10.36 -28.49 14.93
CA GLU A 34 -11.71 -28.77 15.46
C GLU A 34 -12.47 -27.52 15.93
N ARG A 35 -12.29 -26.38 15.25
CA ARG A 35 -13.02 -25.13 15.53
C ARG A 35 -13.62 -24.47 14.29
N ALA A 36 -14.06 -25.27 13.31
CA ALA A 36 -14.68 -24.75 12.10
C ALA A 36 -15.89 -25.58 11.63
N THR A 37 -16.77 -26.02 12.54
CA THR A 37 -18.08 -26.62 12.14
C THR A 37 -19.18 -26.40 13.18
N ALA A 38 -19.36 -25.15 13.64
CA ALA A 38 -20.58 -24.79 14.37
C ALA A 38 -21.19 -23.54 13.73
N VAL A 39 -21.68 -23.71 12.50
CA VAL A 39 -22.71 -22.83 11.95
C VAL A 39 -23.97 -23.12 12.78
N SER A 40 -24.52 -22.09 13.41
CA SER A 40 -25.76 -22.19 14.17
C SER A 40 -26.92 -22.50 13.20
N PRO A 41 -27.92 -23.32 13.56
CA PRO A 41 -29.10 -23.56 12.71
C PRO A 41 -29.92 -22.29 12.42
N THR A 42 -29.65 -21.20 13.14
CA THR A 42 -30.29 -19.89 12.99
C THR A 42 -29.46 -18.89 12.19
N ASP A 43 -28.25 -19.26 11.76
CA ASP A 43 -27.48 -18.39 10.89
C ASP A 43 -28.23 -18.26 9.56
N PRO A 44 -28.36 -17.04 8.99
CA PRO A 44 -28.85 -16.91 7.63
C PRO A 44 -28.00 -17.84 6.75
N PRO A 45 -28.61 -18.54 5.77
CA PRO A 45 -27.86 -19.46 4.93
C PRO A 45 -26.63 -18.71 4.41
N LEU A 46 -25.44 -19.29 4.65
CA LEU A 46 -24.21 -18.79 4.06
C LEU A 46 -24.52 -18.48 2.60
N ALA A 47 -24.25 -17.25 2.17
CA ALA A 47 -24.56 -16.80 0.82
C ALA A 47 -24.15 -17.90 -0.17
N TYR A 48 -25.12 -18.39 -0.96
CA TYR A 48 -24.82 -19.36 -1.99
C TYR A 48 -24.01 -18.64 -3.06
N LEU A 49 -22.90 -19.26 -3.51
CA LEU A 49 -22.11 -18.67 -4.58
C LEU A 49 -22.97 -18.64 -5.84
N GLU A 50 -23.09 -17.47 -6.46
CA GLU A 50 -23.75 -17.33 -7.75
C GLU A 50 -22.87 -17.91 -8.85
N GLU A 51 -23.49 -18.33 -9.96
CA GLU A 51 -22.73 -18.82 -11.11
C GLU A 51 -21.77 -17.73 -11.61
N ASN A 52 -20.48 -18.05 -11.74
CA ASN A 52 -19.42 -17.14 -12.15
C ASN A 52 -19.10 -16.00 -11.16
N GLU A 53 -19.53 -16.07 -9.90
CA GLU A 53 -19.16 -15.07 -8.88
C GLU A 53 -17.64 -14.94 -8.68
N GLN A 54 -16.89 -16.03 -8.91
CA GLN A 54 -15.43 -16.02 -8.89
C GLN A 54 -14.79 -15.18 -10.02
N LEU A 55 -15.57 -14.76 -11.02
CA LEU A 55 -15.14 -13.94 -12.15
C LEU A 55 -15.50 -12.47 -11.93
N SER A 56 -14.84 -11.80 -10.98
CA SER A 56 -15.13 -10.38 -10.65
C SER A 56 -14.93 -9.41 -11.83
N GLY A 57 -14.14 -9.80 -12.84
CA GLY A 57 -13.96 -9.06 -14.09
C GLY A 57 -14.66 -9.71 -15.30
N GLY A 58 -15.55 -10.68 -15.09
CA GLY A 58 -16.14 -11.49 -16.14
C GLY A 58 -15.07 -12.21 -16.97
N GLN A 59 -15.14 -12.11 -18.30
CA GLN A 59 -14.15 -12.67 -19.21
C GLN A 59 -12.74 -12.06 -19.05
N ALA A 60 -12.62 -10.88 -18.43
CA ALA A 60 -11.34 -10.24 -18.17
C ALA A 60 -10.73 -10.64 -16.82
N THR A 61 -11.33 -11.59 -16.10
CA THR A 61 -10.78 -12.07 -14.82
C THR A 61 -9.45 -12.79 -15.04
N VAL A 62 -8.43 -12.37 -14.31
CA VAL A 62 -7.13 -13.04 -14.25
C VAL A 62 -6.93 -13.61 -12.85
N PHE A 63 -6.60 -14.89 -12.76
CA PHE A 63 -6.31 -15.56 -11.48
C PHE A 63 -4.83 -15.39 -11.09
N ASP A 64 -4.45 -14.14 -10.80
CA ASP A 64 -3.13 -13.78 -10.29
C ASP A 64 -3.30 -13.20 -8.87
N THR A 65 -2.60 -13.79 -7.91
CA THR A 65 -2.57 -13.32 -6.51
C THR A 65 -1.23 -12.72 -6.13
N THR A 66 -0.31 -12.59 -7.09
CA THR A 66 0.95 -11.90 -6.91
C THR A 66 0.72 -10.39 -6.83
N PRO A 67 1.72 -9.60 -6.38
CA PRO A 67 1.60 -8.15 -6.38
C PRO A 67 1.38 -7.51 -7.75
N ASN A 68 1.49 -8.25 -8.86
CA ASN A 68 1.32 -7.74 -10.22
C ASN A 68 -0.06 -8.10 -10.81
N ALA A 69 -1.01 -8.53 -9.97
CA ALA A 69 -2.33 -8.97 -10.41
C ALA A 69 -3.11 -7.94 -11.24
N PHE A 70 -2.90 -6.64 -10.96
CA PHE A 70 -3.54 -5.54 -11.69
C PHE A 70 -2.73 -5.04 -12.89
N SER A 71 -1.50 -5.53 -13.07
CA SER A 71 -0.57 -5.10 -14.12
C SER A 71 -0.66 -5.94 -15.40
N GLN A 72 -1.70 -6.77 -15.53
CA GLN A 72 -1.88 -7.67 -16.68
C GLN A 72 -2.71 -7.02 -17.77
N PRO A 73 -2.37 -7.23 -19.06
CA PRO A 73 -3.28 -6.91 -20.15
C PRO A 73 -4.55 -7.76 -20.03
N ILE A 74 -5.66 -7.24 -20.58
CA ILE A 74 -6.90 -8.00 -20.68
C ILE A 74 -6.63 -9.26 -21.54
N PRO A 75 -7.06 -10.47 -21.12
CA PRO A 75 -6.92 -11.66 -21.93
C PRO A 75 -7.62 -11.54 -23.29
N GLY A 76 -6.97 -12.00 -24.36
CA GLY A 76 -7.56 -12.05 -25.70
C GLY A 76 -7.38 -10.78 -26.55
N LEU A 77 -6.54 -9.84 -26.11
CA LEU A 77 -6.13 -8.70 -26.94
C LEU A 77 -5.35 -9.17 -28.18
N GLU A 78 -5.55 -8.48 -29.30
CA GLU A 78 -4.70 -8.60 -30.48
C GLU A 78 -3.29 -8.08 -30.18
N ARG A 79 -2.28 -8.53 -30.94
CA ARG A 79 -0.88 -8.14 -30.74
C ARG A 79 -0.71 -6.61 -30.69
N GLU A 80 -1.36 -5.90 -31.61
CA GLU A 80 -1.30 -4.45 -31.71
C GLU A 80 -1.89 -3.77 -30.47
N GLN A 81 -2.94 -4.36 -29.88
CA GLN A 81 -3.56 -3.87 -28.66
C GLN A 81 -2.69 -4.16 -27.42
N GLU A 82 -2.03 -5.31 -27.35
CA GLU A 82 -1.04 -5.59 -26.31
C GLU A 82 0.12 -4.59 -26.35
N LEU A 83 0.61 -4.25 -27.55
CA LEU A 83 1.65 -3.21 -27.70
C LEU A 83 1.16 -1.86 -27.16
N LEU A 84 -0.07 -1.46 -27.47
CA LEU A 84 -0.66 -0.24 -26.93
C LEU A 84 -0.81 -0.29 -25.40
N PHE A 85 -1.19 -1.44 -24.84
CA PHE A 85 -1.24 -1.64 -23.39
C PHE A 85 0.15 -1.40 -22.76
N PHE A 86 1.21 -2.01 -23.29
CA PHE A 86 2.56 -1.83 -22.73
C PHE A 86 3.09 -0.41 -22.90
N VAL A 87 2.77 0.26 -24.01
CA VAL A 87 3.06 1.70 -24.18
C VAL A 87 2.33 2.50 -23.10
N GLY A 88 1.03 2.31 -22.90
CA GLY A 88 0.26 2.99 -21.86
C GLY A 88 0.82 2.73 -20.46
N ASN A 89 1.13 1.47 -20.15
CA ASN A 89 1.75 1.06 -18.89
C ASN A 89 3.11 1.75 -18.67
N SER A 90 3.89 1.95 -19.73
CA SER A 90 5.14 2.71 -19.66
C SER A 90 4.91 4.18 -19.27
N PHE A 91 3.85 4.82 -19.76
CA PHE A 91 3.51 6.19 -19.35
C PHE A 91 3.01 6.22 -17.89
N PHE A 92 2.20 5.24 -17.51
CA PHE A 92 1.62 5.12 -16.17
C PHE A 92 2.70 5.05 -15.07
N ASN A 93 3.78 4.32 -15.34
CA ASN A 93 4.86 4.07 -14.38
C ASN A 93 5.97 5.14 -14.38
N GLN A 94 6.05 5.99 -15.40
CA GLN A 94 7.13 6.96 -15.54
C GLN A 94 6.81 8.29 -14.88
N ASN A 95 7.84 8.90 -14.28
CA ASN A 95 7.72 10.23 -13.70
C ASN A 95 7.68 11.31 -14.77
N TRP A 96 6.73 12.23 -14.63
CA TRP A 96 6.75 13.53 -15.27
C TRP A 96 7.84 14.41 -14.64
N VAL A 97 8.43 15.24 -15.48
CA VAL A 97 9.48 16.20 -15.09
C VAL A 97 9.07 17.61 -15.42
N MET A 98 9.68 18.58 -14.74
CA MET A 98 9.50 19.99 -15.07
C MET A 98 9.86 20.25 -16.53
N ALA A 99 9.03 21.04 -17.20
CA ALA A 99 9.35 21.61 -18.49
C ALA A 99 10.21 22.88 -18.33
N PRO A 100 11.13 23.17 -19.27
CA PRO A 100 11.55 22.31 -20.38
C PRO A 100 12.57 21.25 -19.92
N ALA A 101 12.51 20.04 -20.49
CA ALA A 101 13.54 19.02 -20.28
C ALA A 101 13.94 18.34 -21.61
N SER A 102 15.09 17.64 -21.61
CA SER A 102 15.52 16.86 -22.79
C SER A 102 14.57 15.70 -23.12
N THR A 103 13.79 15.23 -22.14
CA THR A 103 12.76 14.20 -22.29
C THR A 103 11.40 14.81 -22.64
N THR A 104 11.26 15.33 -23.86
CA THR A 104 10.08 16.12 -24.30
C THR A 104 8.75 15.36 -24.30
N ALA A 105 8.81 14.03 -24.27
CA ALA A 105 7.60 13.22 -24.16
C ALA A 105 6.99 13.27 -22.73
N ARG A 106 7.77 13.69 -21.72
CA ARG A 106 7.46 13.63 -20.27
C ARG A 106 7.65 14.96 -19.53
N ASP A 107 7.92 16.06 -20.24
CA ASP A 107 8.20 17.36 -19.64
C ASP A 107 6.94 18.24 -19.63
N GLY A 108 6.10 18.01 -18.63
CA GLY A 108 4.82 18.70 -18.48
C GLY A 108 4.36 18.77 -17.03
N LEU A 109 5.27 18.53 -16.08
CA LEU A 109 4.95 18.63 -14.66
C LEU A 109 4.71 20.10 -14.32
N GLY A 110 3.48 20.41 -13.91
CA GLY A 110 3.10 21.73 -13.42
C GLY A 110 3.81 22.11 -12.11
N PRO A 111 3.67 23.37 -11.65
CA PRO A 111 4.38 23.85 -10.48
C PRO A 111 3.96 23.20 -9.17
N PHE A 112 2.70 22.75 -9.07
CA PHE A 112 2.12 22.06 -7.92
C PHE A 112 1.55 20.72 -8.36
N PHE A 113 1.72 19.69 -7.54
CA PHE A 113 1.27 18.32 -7.82
C PHE A 113 1.21 17.48 -6.54
N ASN A 114 0.44 16.41 -6.52
CA ASN A 114 0.49 15.40 -5.44
C ASN A 114 1.42 14.23 -5.76
N ALA A 115 1.60 13.93 -7.05
CA ALA A 115 2.37 12.79 -7.53
C ALA A 115 2.96 13.08 -8.91
N ARG A 116 4.10 12.43 -9.20
CA ARG A 116 4.81 12.61 -10.48
C ARG A 116 4.50 11.51 -11.48
N SER A 117 3.81 10.45 -11.09
CA SER A 117 3.38 9.38 -11.99
C SER A 117 2.06 8.79 -11.49
N CYS A 118 1.31 8.14 -12.37
CA CYS A 118 0.09 7.46 -11.99
C CYS A 118 0.39 6.35 -10.96
N ALA A 119 1.48 5.60 -11.19
CA ALA A 119 1.95 4.54 -10.31
C ALA A 119 2.40 5.00 -8.91
N SER A 120 2.68 6.30 -8.71
CA SER A 120 3.00 6.83 -7.38
C SER A 120 1.80 6.75 -6.43
N CYS A 121 0.58 6.96 -6.96
CA CYS A 121 -0.67 6.76 -6.23
C CYS A 121 -1.22 5.34 -6.42
N HIS A 122 -1.00 4.74 -7.59
CA HIS A 122 -1.49 3.43 -7.99
C HIS A 122 -0.35 2.42 -8.11
N PHE A 123 0.34 2.15 -7.00
CA PHE A 123 1.49 1.26 -7.01
C PHE A 123 1.11 -0.12 -7.55
N LYS A 124 1.84 -0.58 -8.58
CA LYS A 124 1.55 -1.81 -9.34
C LYS A 124 0.11 -1.90 -9.83
N ASP A 125 -0.39 -0.77 -10.33
CA ASP A 125 -1.75 -0.63 -10.89
C ASP A 125 -2.86 -0.89 -9.85
N GLY A 126 -2.47 -0.92 -8.58
CA GLY A 126 -3.36 -1.19 -7.46
C GLY A 126 -4.00 0.07 -6.88
N ARG A 127 -4.63 -0.12 -5.72
CA ARG A 127 -5.19 0.98 -4.93
C ARG A 127 -4.07 1.70 -4.18
N GLY A 128 -4.19 3.01 -4.06
CA GLY A 128 -3.36 3.79 -3.15
C GLY A 128 -3.49 3.29 -1.72
N ARG A 129 -2.38 3.29 -1.00
CA ARG A 129 -2.34 2.90 0.41
C ARG A 129 -2.23 4.11 1.32
N ALA A 130 -2.62 3.89 2.56
CA ALA A 130 -2.35 4.83 3.62
C ALA A 130 -0.86 4.91 3.97
N PRO A 131 -0.41 6.05 4.54
CA PRO A 131 0.82 6.10 5.31
C PRO A 131 0.86 5.00 6.36
N GLU A 132 1.95 4.25 6.41
CA GLU A 132 2.19 3.17 7.37
C GLU A 132 2.75 3.71 8.70
N PHE A 133 3.40 4.88 8.65
CA PHE A 133 4.00 5.51 9.83
C PHE A 133 3.89 7.03 9.79
N ALA A 134 3.99 7.64 10.97
CA ALA A 134 3.95 9.10 11.10
C ALA A 134 5.13 9.75 10.39
N GLY A 135 4.84 10.75 9.54
CA GLY A 135 5.85 11.47 8.75
C GLY A 135 6.14 10.84 7.39
N GLU A 136 5.52 9.70 7.04
CA GLU A 136 5.52 9.23 5.67
C GLU A 136 4.65 10.14 4.78
N MET A 137 5.15 10.51 3.60
CA MET A 137 4.38 11.30 2.64
C MET A 137 3.22 10.47 2.07
N PRO A 138 1.96 10.95 2.14
CA PRO A 138 0.79 10.20 1.72
C PRO A 138 0.60 10.21 0.20
N THR A 139 1.39 9.43 -0.56
CA THR A 139 1.25 9.40 -2.03
C THR A 139 -0.05 8.77 -2.53
N GLY A 140 -0.75 7.99 -1.70
CA GLY A 140 -2.00 7.32 -2.05
C GLY A 140 -3.29 8.05 -1.66
N PHE A 141 -3.20 9.25 -1.07
CA PHE A 141 -4.35 10.02 -0.61
C PHE A 141 -4.40 11.42 -1.19
N LEU A 142 -5.61 11.92 -1.36
CA LEU A 142 -5.89 13.29 -1.75
C LEU A 142 -6.77 13.93 -0.68
N LEU A 143 -6.43 15.15 -0.29
CA LEU A 143 -7.28 15.97 0.56
C LEU A 143 -8.02 16.98 -0.31
N ARG A 144 -9.34 16.87 -0.35
CA ARG A 144 -10.21 17.86 -1.01
C ARG A 144 -10.70 18.88 -0.01
N LEU A 145 -10.65 20.14 -0.40
CA LEU A 145 -11.01 21.28 0.43
C LEU A 145 -12.19 22.00 -0.24
N SER A 146 -13.17 22.38 0.57
CA SER A 146 -14.32 23.12 0.09
C SER A 146 -14.88 24.05 1.16
N VAL A 147 -15.59 25.07 0.69
CA VAL A 147 -16.44 25.92 1.53
C VAL A 147 -17.90 25.48 1.40
N PRO A 148 -18.77 25.81 2.38
CA PRO A 148 -20.18 25.48 2.30
C PRO A 148 -20.84 26.00 1.02
N GLY A 149 -21.63 25.15 0.37
CA GLY A 149 -22.35 25.46 -0.86
C GLY A 149 -21.97 24.52 -2.01
N SER A 150 -22.65 24.69 -3.14
CA SER A 150 -22.38 23.97 -4.37
C SER A 150 -22.44 24.91 -5.56
N ASP A 151 -21.74 24.57 -6.64
CA ASP A 151 -21.85 25.28 -7.91
C ASP A 151 -23.14 24.91 -8.67
N PHE A 152 -23.24 25.38 -9.92
CA PHE A 152 -24.40 25.08 -10.78
C PHE A 152 -24.52 23.59 -11.18
N HIS A 153 -23.42 22.84 -11.10
CA HIS A 153 -23.37 21.41 -11.41
C HIS A 153 -23.58 20.52 -10.17
N GLY A 154 -23.61 21.13 -8.98
CA GLY A 154 -23.74 20.42 -7.70
C GLY A 154 -22.40 20.02 -7.09
N ASP A 155 -21.27 20.47 -7.67
CA ASP A 155 -19.95 20.24 -7.11
C ASP A 155 -19.70 21.17 -5.93
N ALA A 156 -18.90 20.72 -4.96
CA ALA A 156 -18.54 21.53 -3.81
C ALA A 156 -17.75 22.77 -4.25
N LEU A 157 -18.05 23.93 -3.65
CA LEU A 157 -17.30 25.15 -3.94
C LEU A 157 -15.85 25.02 -3.45
N PRO A 158 -14.83 25.30 -4.29
CA PRO A 158 -13.43 25.17 -3.90
C PRO A 158 -13.08 26.15 -2.77
N GLU A 159 -12.11 25.78 -1.95
CA GLU A 159 -11.57 26.71 -0.96
C GLU A 159 -10.82 27.85 -1.68
N PRO A 160 -11.02 29.13 -1.30
CA PRO A 160 -10.48 30.26 -2.05
C PRO A 160 -8.94 30.34 -2.17
N THR A 161 -8.21 29.73 -1.25
CA THR A 161 -6.74 29.79 -1.14
C THR A 161 -6.08 28.58 -1.80
N TYR A 162 -6.58 27.38 -1.53
CA TYR A 162 -6.00 26.08 -1.93
C TYR A 162 -6.79 25.39 -3.05
N GLY A 163 -7.90 25.99 -3.49
CA GLY A 163 -8.77 25.40 -4.50
C GLY A 163 -9.52 24.17 -3.97
N GLY A 164 -9.78 23.21 -4.87
CA GLY A 164 -10.55 22.01 -4.55
C GLY A 164 -9.73 20.83 -4.03
N GLN A 165 -8.40 20.90 -4.10
CA GLN A 165 -7.51 19.80 -3.73
C GLN A 165 -6.14 20.34 -3.31
N LEU A 166 -5.71 19.98 -2.10
CA LEU A 166 -4.42 20.33 -1.55
C LEU A 166 -3.28 19.68 -2.37
N GLN A 167 -2.29 20.47 -2.78
CA GLN A 167 -1.10 20.03 -3.51
C GLN A 167 0.13 20.03 -2.59
N ASP A 168 0.49 18.86 -2.08
CA ASP A 168 1.53 18.66 -1.07
C ASP A 168 2.96 18.62 -1.63
N GLN A 169 3.13 18.72 -2.95
CA GLN A 169 4.43 18.83 -3.60
C GLN A 169 4.46 19.98 -4.60
N ALA A 170 5.66 20.52 -4.77
CA ALA A 170 5.92 21.59 -5.71
C ALA A 170 7.28 21.40 -6.37
N ILE A 171 7.45 22.05 -7.50
CA ILE A 171 8.73 22.11 -8.21
C ILE A 171 9.72 23.05 -7.51
N THR A 172 10.96 23.09 -7.98
CA THR A 172 11.98 24.03 -7.47
C THR A 172 11.48 25.47 -7.60
N ASP A 173 11.81 26.31 -6.62
CA ASP A 173 11.38 27.72 -6.49
C ASP A 173 9.91 27.94 -6.11
N PHE A 174 9.11 26.87 -5.98
CA PHE A 174 7.76 26.91 -5.43
C PHE A 174 7.71 26.22 -4.07
N ARG A 175 6.76 26.64 -3.23
CA ARG A 175 6.49 26.02 -1.92
C ARG A 175 5.20 25.22 -2.06
N ALA A 176 5.24 23.94 -1.70
CA ALA A 176 4.04 23.12 -1.55
C ALA A 176 3.07 23.71 -0.51
N GLU A 177 1.78 23.40 -0.66
CA GLU A 177 0.71 23.92 0.20
C GLU A 177 0.75 23.38 1.63
#